data_AF-A0A9W9H2J4-F1
#
_entry.id   AF-A0A9W9H2J4-F1
#
_cell.length_a   1.000
_cell.length_b   1.000
_cell.length_c   1.000
_cell.angle_alpha   90.00
_cell.angle_beta   90.00
_cell.angle_gamma   90.00
#
_symmetry.space_group_name_H-M   'P 1'
#
loop_
_entity.id
_entity.type
_entity.pdbx_description
1 polymer ?
#
loop_
_entity_poly.entity_id
_entity_poly.type
_entity_poly.pdbx_seq_one_letter_code
_entity_poly.pdbx_strand_id
1 'polypeptide(L)'
;MEKPIHFVIGAALGIAMHLNVFIHGEWHVRAPQIVLYHLAYFAFHSFLVKAHWIIPGYIIGLFSSITIYRIFFHRLRHFPGPIWASITKIWHAWQARHRTNYLVLERLHNQYGDFVRTGPSEITVYHPDVFMAIDGPSGSCVKSEWYDVLHPKMSLVTARDKKVHGSRRRQWNRGFTSQALDDYQERIIPLIDQLERCIDKDMHAGKPSDMRDMFFWLGFDRMGDFIFSRTFNMLSRGEWHHIILLLQRALSLLGPLSPLPWMVHIAFKLLPRVWILRDWFRMVSWCEGQMVDRLKAPKSTEKVLDVAHYLLQDARDDLEQFPWLTGDSILAIVAGSEPTAAVLIGLFYELAKAPHQTDMIVQELRDINIKDTRALAQCTRLDAVISEALRLYPALPTGGNRKTTKDGVMIGGVYIPPETTIVAPRYVISRREDCFDQPRKFIPERWYTHPDMVRNKAAFAPFGTGHTSCIGRALAMNDMRLITARLVRKYRFSIPPGETGDSVWKDLKDQFTSNPGRLRLGFEFRE
;
A
#
# COMPACT_ATOMS: atom_id res chain seq x y z
N MET A 1 -11.05 -29.66 47.33
CA MET A 1 -9.72 -29.01 47.31
C MET A 1 -8.98 -29.14 45.98
N GLU A 2 -9.38 -30.03 45.05
CA GLU A 2 -8.65 -30.24 43.78
C GLU A 2 -8.85 -29.13 42.73
N LYS A 3 -10.02 -28.47 42.69
CA LYS A 3 -10.33 -27.42 41.70
C LYS A 3 -9.35 -26.21 41.74
N PRO A 4 -9.05 -25.62 42.92
CA PRO A 4 -8.06 -24.55 43.03
C PRO A 4 -6.66 -24.97 42.56
N ILE A 5 -6.23 -26.20 42.88
CA ILE A 5 -4.92 -26.72 42.51
C ILE A 5 -4.79 -26.82 40.99
N HIS A 6 -5.80 -27.39 40.31
CA HIS A 6 -5.82 -27.48 38.85
C HIS A 6 -5.80 -26.12 38.17
N PHE A 7 -6.52 -25.14 38.71
CA PHE A 7 -6.50 -23.77 38.19
C PHE A 7 -5.10 -23.14 38.31
N VAL A 8 -4.45 -23.26 39.47
CA VAL A 8 -3.11 -22.73 39.72
C VAL A 8 -2.06 -23.38 38.81
N ILE A 9 -2.14 -24.71 38.62
CA ILE A 9 -1.27 -25.43 37.68
C ILE A 9 -1.45 -24.89 36.27
N GLY A 10 -2.71 -24.74 35.82
CA GLY A 10 -3.02 -24.12 34.53
C GLY A 10 -2.39 -22.75 34.40
N ALA A 11 -2.61 -21.87 35.38
CA ALA A 11 -2.06 -20.51 35.38
C ALA A 11 -0.53 -20.48 35.31
N ALA A 12 0.16 -21.34 36.07
CA ALA A 12 1.62 -21.47 36.02
C ALA A 12 2.10 -21.91 34.63
N LEU A 13 1.43 -22.87 33.99
CA LEU A 13 1.73 -23.29 32.62
C LEU A 13 1.52 -22.15 31.61
N GLY A 14 0.44 -21.37 31.76
CA GLY A 14 0.17 -20.21 30.91
C GLY A 14 1.26 -19.14 31.04
N ILE A 15 1.68 -18.84 32.27
CA ILE A 15 2.79 -17.91 32.53
C ILE A 15 4.09 -18.44 31.93
N ALA A 16 4.41 -19.72 32.13
CA ALA A 16 5.60 -20.35 31.57
C ALA A 16 5.61 -20.30 30.03
N MET A 17 4.47 -20.56 29.38
CA MET A 17 4.34 -20.45 27.92
C MET A 17 4.56 -19.02 27.42
N HIS A 18 4.07 -18.01 28.15
CA HIS A 18 4.38 -16.63 27.80
C HIS A 18 5.90 -16.38 27.88
N LEU A 19 6.51 -16.65 29.03
CA LEU A 19 7.89 -16.26 29.34
C LEU A 19 8.94 -17.06 28.55
N ASN A 20 8.65 -18.29 28.15
CA ASN A 20 9.61 -19.14 27.43
C ASN A 20 9.34 -19.23 25.92
N VAL A 21 8.12 -18.92 25.46
CA VAL A 21 7.73 -19.10 24.05
C VAL A 21 7.24 -17.80 23.44
N PHE A 22 6.09 -17.27 23.88
CA PHE A 22 5.42 -16.19 23.15
C PHE A 22 6.09 -14.82 23.23
N ILE A 23 6.95 -14.61 24.22
CA ILE A 23 7.77 -13.39 24.32
C ILE A 23 8.94 -13.37 23.32
N HIS A 24 9.31 -14.52 22.75
CA HIS A 24 10.46 -14.68 21.87
C HIS A 24 10.05 -14.90 20.42
N GLY A 25 10.55 -14.06 19.51
CA GLY A 25 10.38 -14.22 18.07
C GLY A 25 9.01 -13.79 17.51
N GLU A 26 8.79 -14.13 16.24
CA GLU A 26 7.58 -13.79 15.49
C GLU A 26 6.72 -15.04 15.26
N TRP A 27 5.44 -14.97 15.61
CA TRP A 27 4.52 -16.12 15.59
C TRP A 27 3.38 -15.99 14.57
N HIS A 28 3.31 -14.88 13.81
CA HIS A 28 2.16 -14.55 12.94
C HIS A 28 1.91 -15.58 11.83
N VAL A 29 2.96 -16.05 11.15
CA VAL A 29 2.81 -17.10 10.10
C VAL A 29 2.38 -18.43 10.69
N ARG A 30 2.81 -18.75 11.92
CA ARG A 30 2.49 -20.00 12.64
C ARG A 30 1.18 -19.91 13.43
N ALA A 31 0.52 -18.76 13.46
CA ALA A 31 -0.70 -18.54 14.23
C ALA A 31 -1.80 -19.59 13.96
N PRO A 32 -2.05 -20.03 12.71
CA PRO A 32 -3.03 -21.09 12.47
C PRO A 32 -2.67 -22.42 13.13
N GLN A 33 -1.40 -22.83 13.07
CA GLN A 33 -0.91 -24.06 13.70
C GLN A 33 -1.03 -23.96 15.22
N ILE A 34 -0.65 -22.81 15.79
CA ILE A 34 -0.80 -22.55 17.23
C ILE A 34 -2.25 -22.71 17.65
N VAL A 35 -3.20 -22.11 16.92
CA VAL A 35 -4.64 -22.24 17.22
C VAL A 35 -5.09 -23.70 17.13
N LEU A 36 -4.73 -24.42 16.07
CA LEU A 36 -5.10 -25.82 15.90
C LEU A 36 -4.53 -26.72 17.00
N TYR A 37 -3.27 -26.52 17.39
CA TYR A 37 -2.66 -27.26 18.49
C TYR A 37 -3.35 -27.00 19.83
N HIS A 38 -3.69 -25.74 20.13
CA HIS A 38 -4.43 -25.41 21.35
C HIS A 38 -5.84 -26.02 21.32
N LEU A 39 -6.57 -25.94 20.19
CA LEU A 39 -7.91 -26.53 20.06
C LEU A 39 -7.88 -28.06 20.23
N ALA A 40 -6.94 -28.75 19.56
CA ALA A 40 -6.77 -30.20 19.70
C ALA A 40 -6.39 -30.59 21.13
N TYR A 41 -5.44 -29.87 21.75
CA TYR A 41 -5.02 -30.11 23.12
C TYR A 41 -6.18 -29.91 24.11
N PHE A 42 -6.93 -28.80 23.99
CA PHE A 42 -8.08 -28.52 24.85
C PHE A 42 -9.22 -29.51 24.67
N ALA A 43 -9.51 -29.94 23.44
CA ALA A 43 -10.52 -30.97 23.17
C ALA A 43 -10.14 -32.31 23.81
N PHE A 44 -8.89 -32.75 23.62
CA PHE A 44 -8.37 -33.99 24.21
C PHE A 44 -8.42 -33.96 25.76
N HIS A 45 -8.00 -32.86 26.37
CA HIS A 45 -7.99 -32.73 27.84
C HIS A 45 -9.39 -32.58 28.44
N SER A 46 -10.32 -31.95 27.71
CA SER A 46 -11.73 -31.86 28.14
C SER A 46 -12.42 -33.22 28.13
N PHE A 47 -11.96 -34.15 27.29
CA PHE A 47 -12.48 -35.52 27.21
C PHE A 47 -11.88 -36.47 28.26
N LEU A 48 -10.58 -36.33 28.56
CA LEU A 48 -9.85 -37.31 29.38
C LEU A 48 -9.70 -36.96 30.86
N VAL A 49 -9.77 -35.69 31.25
CA VAL A 49 -9.44 -35.28 32.62
C VAL A 49 -10.61 -34.54 33.26
N LYS A 50 -11.00 -34.94 34.49
CA LYS A 50 -11.93 -34.18 35.36
C LYS A 50 -11.36 -32.79 35.78
N ALA A 51 -10.27 -32.32 35.19
CA ALA A 51 -9.54 -31.09 35.50
C ALA A 51 -9.87 -29.94 34.52
N HIS A 52 -11.16 -29.69 34.33
CA HIS A 52 -11.70 -28.61 33.51
C HIS A 52 -11.22 -27.20 33.93
N TRP A 53 -10.65 -27.05 35.13
CA TRP A 53 -10.08 -25.80 35.64
C TRP A 53 -8.66 -25.49 35.13
N ILE A 54 -7.94 -26.46 34.55
CA ILE A 54 -6.60 -26.23 33.99
C ILE A 54 -6.67 -25.28 32.79
N ILE A 55 -7.63 -25.47 31.88
CA ILE A 55 -7.78 -24.66 30.66
C ILE A 55 -8.06 -23.17 30.98
N PRO A 56 -9.09 -22.80 31.78
CA PRO A 56 -9.31 -21.41 32.15
C PRO A 56 -8.14 -20.84 32.96
N GLY A 57 -7.52 -21.64 33.84
CA GLY A 57 -6.29 -21.26 34.54
C GLY A 57 -5.16 -20.90 33.55
N TYR A 58 -4.90 -21.75 32.56
CA TYR A 58 -3.90 -21.54 31.51
C TYR A 58 -4.17 -20.28 30.70
N ILE A 59 -5.40 -20.10 30.22
CA ILE A 59 -5.79 -18.92 29.43
C ILE A 59 -5.60 -17.64 30.27
N ILE A 60 -6.11 -17.62 31.51
CA ILE A 60 -6.00 -16.44 32.39
C ILE A 60 -4.53 -16.17 32.73
N GLY A 61 -3.76 -17.19 33.11
CA GLY A 61 -2.33 -17.06 33.42
C GLY A 61 -1.52 -16.54 32.22
N LEU A 62 -1.78 -17.07 31.02
CA LEU A 62 -1.12 -16.66 29.79
C LEU A 62 -1.40 -15.19 29.45
N PHE A 63 -2.68 -14.80 29.36
CA PHE A 63 -3.05 -13.45 28.95
C PHE A 63 -2.76 -12.39 30.03
N SER A 64 -2.88 -12.73 31.32
CA SER A 64 -2.48 -11.83 32.41
C SER A 64 -0.97 -11.58 32.40
N SER A 65 -0.16 -12.63 32.24
CA SER A 65 1.31 -12.53 32.12
C SER A 65 1.71 -11.66 30.92
N ILE A 66 1.10 -11.88 29.75
CA ILE A 66 1.32 -11.06 28.55
C ILE A 66 0.97 -9.59 28.82
N THR A 67 -0.18 -9.34 29.45
CA THR A 67 -0.67 -7.98 29.70
C THR A 67 0.23 -7.23 30.69
N ILE A 68 0.56 -7.86 31.81
CA ILE A 68 1.44 -7.29 32.85
C ILE A 68 2.81 -6.97 32.25
N TYR A 69 3.41 -7.91 31.52
CA TYR A 69 4.69 -7.69 30.86
C TYR A 69 4.62 -6.52 29.87
N ARG A 70 3.61 -6.48 29.01
CA ARG A 70 3.46 -5.46 27.97
C ARG A 70 3.28 -4.05 28.52
N ILE A 71 2.61 -3.90 29.65
CA ILE A 71 2.38 -2.61 30.32
C ILE A 71 3.62 -2.18 31.11
N PHE A 72 4.15 -3.05 31.97
CA PHE A 72 5.12 -2.63 32.99
C PHE A 72 6.58 -2.93 32.64
N PHE A 73 6.85 -3.97 31.85
CA PHE A 73 8.20 -4.50 31.63
C PHE A 73 8.68 -4.39 30.19
N HIS A 74 7.78 -4.14 29.24
CA HIS A 74 8.14 -4.03 27.83
C HIS A 74 9.05 -2.84 27.57
N ARG A 75 10.05 -3.04 26.71
CA ARG A 75 11.03 -2.00 26.33
C ARG A 75 10.41 -0.70 25.82
N LEU A 76 9.21 -0.77 25.23
CA LEU A 76 8.51 0.40 24.70
C LEU A 76 7.63 1.13 25.73
N ARG A 77 7.67 0.76 27.02
CA ARG A 77 6.81 1.34 28.06
C ARG A 77 6.95 2.85 28.25
N HIS A 78 8.09 3.42 27.86
CA HIS A 78 8.39 4.85 28.00
C HIS A 78 7.85 5.70 26.84
N PHE A 79 7.39 5.06 25.75
CA PHE A 79 6.76 5.79 24.65
C PHE A 79 5.28 6.05 24.98
N PRO A 80 4.80 7.29 24.77
CA PRO A 80 3.41 7.64 25.02
C PRO A 80 2.46 6.95 24.03
N GLY A 81 1.20 6.76 24.41
CA GLY A 81 0.17 6.21 23.53
C GLY A 81 -1.01 5.64 24.32
N PRO A 82 -2.06 5.18 23.62
CA PRO A 82 -3.22 4.57 24.29
C PRO A 82 -2.81 3.31 25.08
N ILE A 83 -3.33 3.13 26.29
CA ILE A 83 -3.03 1.95 27.13
C ILE A 83 -3.35 0.65 26.38
N TRP A 84 -4.48 0.61 25.66
CA TRP A 84 -4.89 -0.53 24.83
C TRP A 84 -3.87 -0.89 23.74
N ALA A 85 -3.12 0.09 23.25
CA ALA A 85 -2.04 -0.11 22.28
C ALA A 85 -0.88 -0.89 22.86
N SER A 86 -0.61 -0.72 24.15
CA SER A 86 0.39 -1.53 24.84
C SER A 86 -0.03 -3.00 24.92
N ILE A 87 -1.34 -3.29 25.05
CA ILE A 87 -1.86 -4.63 25.33
C ILE A 87 -2.06 -5.45 24.05
N THR A 88 -2.70 -4.89 23.03
CA THR A 88 -3.12 -5.64 21.82
C THR A 88 -3.12 -4.75 20.57
N LYS A 89 -3.23 -5.35 19.38
CA LYS A 89 -3.53 -4.63 18.12
C LYS A 89 -5.02 -4.71 17.74
N ILE A 90 -5.82 -5.48 18.47
CA ILE A 90 -7.27 -5.62 18.21
C ILE A 90 -7.98 -4.28 18.37
N TRP A 91 -7.56 -3.44 19.34
CA TRP A 91 -8.10 -2.09 19.47
C TRP A 91 -7.84 -1.26 18.19
N HIS A 92 -6.67 -1.40 17.57
CA HIS A 92 -6.30 -0.62 16.39
C HIS A 92 -7.11 -1.08 15.17
N ALA A 93 -7.29 -2.39 15.01
CA ALA A 93 -8.19 -2.95 14.01
C ALA A 93 -9.64 -2.44 14.19
N TRP A 94 -10.11 -2.34 15.44
CA TRP A 94 -11.42 -1.74 15.75
C TRP A 94 -11.49 -0.25 15.37
N GLN A 95 -10.44 0.53 15.66
CA GLN A 95 -10.38 1.94 15.25
C GLN A 95 -10.34 2.09 13.72
N ALA A 96 -9.63 1.20 13.04
CA ALA A 96 -9.48 1.16 11.58
C ALA A 96 -10.66 0.46 10.85
N ARG A 97 -11.73 0.04 11.55
CA ARG A 97 -12.85 -0.73 10.96
C ARG A 97 -13.54 -0.05 9.78
N HIS A 98 -13.50 1.28 9.73
CA HIS A 98 -14.07 2.09 8.66
C HIS A 98 -13.09 2.42 7.54
N ARG A 99 -11.89 1.83 7.57
CA ARG A 99 -10.80 2.01 6.61
C ARG A 99 -10.33 3.47 6.54
N THR A 100 -10.24 4.13 7.69
CA THR A 100 -9.80 5.53 7.84
C THR A 100 -8.59 5.63 8.76
N ASN A 101 -7.67 4.66 8.66
CA ASN A 101 -6.52 4.54 9.56
C ASN A 101 -5.64 5.80 9.56
N TYR A 102 -5.51 6.47 8.41
CA TYR A 102 -4.83 7.77 8.32
C TYR A 102 -5.39 8.84 9.29
N LEU A 103 -6.72 8.90 9.50
CA LEU A 103 -7.34 9.81 10.48
C LEU A 103 -7.13 9.33 11.92
N VAL A 104 -7.08 8.01 12.14
CA VAL A 104 -6.74 7.45 13.45
C VAL A 104 -5.33 7.88 13.84
N LEU A 105 -4.37 7.72 12.93
CA LEU A 105 -2.99 8.10 13.16
C LEU A 105 -2.80 9.61 13.27
N GLU A 106 -3.54 10.42 12.52
CA GLU A 106 -3.54 11.89 12.67
C GLU A 106 -4.00 12.31 14.07
N ARG A 107 -5.10 11.74 14.59
CA ARG A 107 -5.58 12.02 15.95
C ARG A 107 -4.56 11.63 17.02
N LEU A 108 -3.90 10.48 16.84
CA LEU A 108 -2.87 10.02 17.78
C LEU A 108 -1.64 10.93 17.77
N HIS A 109 -1.22 11.42 16.59
CA HIS A 109 -0.15 12.40 16.48
C HIS A 109 -0.49 13.69 17.24
N ASN A 110 -1.68 14.25 17.00
CA ASN A 110 -2.14 15.47 17.66
C ASN A 110 -2.22 15.32 19.19
N GLN A 111 -2.47 14.11 19.69
CA GLN A 111 -2.60 13.85 21.12
C GLN A 111 -1.27 13.53 21.82
N TYR A 112 -0.38 12.77 21.18
CA TYR A 112 0.80 12.18 21.83
C TYR A 112 2.15 12.65 21.25
N GLY A 113 2.15 13.40 20.14
CA GLY A 113 3.36 13.91 19.51
C GLY A 113 3.98 12.97 18.47
N ASP A 114 5.31 12.99 18.35
CA ASP A 114 6.03 12.42 17.20
C ASP A 114 6.34 10.93 17.30
N PHE A 115 6.36 10.37 18.52
CA PHE A 115 6.74 8.99 18.77
C PHE A 115 5.67 8.33 19.63
N VAL A 116 4.79 7.54 19.02
CA VAL A 116 3.59 7.02 19.68
C VAL A 116 3.58 5.50 19.66
N ARG A 117 3.44 4.88 20.83
CA ARG A 117 3.23 3.43 20.95
C ARG A 117 1.83 3.07 20.46
N THR A 118 1.74 2.50 19.27
CA THR A 118 0.49 2.12 18.58
C THR A 118 0.27 0.61 18.51
N GLY A 119 1.18 -0.16 19.13
CA GLY A 119 1.04 -1.58 19.34
C GLY A 119 1.96 -2.13 20.43
N PRO A 120 1.80 -3.43 20.78
CA PRO A 120 2.61 -4.05 21.82
C PRO A 120 4.11 -3.90 21.56
N SER A 121 4.53 -4.18 20.32
CA SER A 121 5.90 -4.07 19.81
C SER A 121 6.00 -3.11 18.63
N GLU A 122 5.16 -2.06 18.60
CA GLU A 122 5.06 -1.13 17.48
C GLU A 122 5.04 0.33 17.94
N ILE A 123 5.77 1.18 17.21
CA ILE A 123 5.74 2.64 17.33
C ILE A 123 5.34 3.23 15.97
N THR A 124 4.41 4.17 16.00
CA THR A 124 4.19 5.09 14.89
C THR A 124 5.05 6.32 15.08
N VAL A 125 5.87 6.62 14.07
CA VAL A 125 6.80 7.74 14.07
C VAL A 125 6.33 8.77 13.04
N TYR A 126 6.08 10.00 13.51
CA TYR A 126 5.64 11.13 12.70
C TYR A 126 6.76 12.12 12.39
N HIS A 127 7.95 11.93 12.97
CA HIS A 127 9.12 12.75 12.71
C HIS A 127 9.58 12.60 11.24
N PRO A 128 9.86 13.69 10.49
CA PRO A 128 10.12 13.64 9.05
C PRO A 128 11.35 12.81 8.65
N ASP A 129 12.37 12.72 9.51
CA ASP A 129 13.58 11.92 9.25
C ASP A 129 13.33 10.41 9.21
N VAL A 130 12.15 9.94 9.59
CA VAL A 130 11.81 8.52 9.68
C VAL A 130 12.10 7.78 8.38
N PHE A 131 11.78 8.36 7.22
CA PHE A 131 11.95 7.68 5.94
C PHE A 131 13.43 7.42 5.63
N MET A 132 14.29 8.41 5.84
CA MET A 132 15.73 8.24 5.63
C MET A 132 16.35 7.30 6.67
N ALA A 133 15.89 7.33 7.92
CA ALA A 133 16.41 6.46 8.96
C ALA A 133 16.06 4.96 8.74
N ILE A 134 14.84 4.66 8.27
CA ILE A 134 14.40 3.27 8.08
C ILE A 134 14.76 2.70 6.71
N ASP A 135 14.66 3.50 5.64
CA ASP A 135 14.78 3.05 4.25
C ASP A 135 15.98 3.66 3.50
N GLY A 136 16.64 4.68 4.06
CA GLY A 136 17.74 5.38 3.41
C GLY A 136 18.98 4.50 3.19
N PRO A 137 20.03 5.04 2.53
CA PRO A 137 21.23 4.27 2.19
C PRO A 137 21.94 3.62 3.39
N SER A 138 21.91 4.28 4.56
CA SER A 138 22.45 3.77 5.83
C SER A 138 21.42 3.03 6.68
N GLY A 139 20.18 2.86 6.19
CA GLY A 139 19.07 2.26 6.93
C GLY A 139 19.30 0.77 7.23
N SER A 140 19.34 0.43 8.51
CA SER A 140 19.53 -0.96 8.97
C SER A 140 18.23 -1.76 9.01
N CYS A 141 17.07 -1.09 9.12
CA CYS A 141 15.76 -1.73 9.25
C CYS A 141 15.42 -2.68 8.09
N VAL A 142 14.52 -3.61 8.37
CA VAL A 142 13.98 -4.59 7.41
C VAL A 142 12.47 -4.42 7.28
N LYS A 143 11.85 -5.06 6.28
CA LYS A 143 10.39 -5.09 6.19
C LYS A 143 9.78 -5.84 7.39
N SER A 144 8.72 -5.29 7.96
CA SER A 144 8.03 -5.87 9.13
C SER A 144 7.31 -7.17 8.80
N GLU A 145 6.83 -7.87 9.83
CA GLU A 145 5.96 -9.05 9.79
C GLU A 145 4.72 -8.89 8.91
N TRP A 146 4.23 -7.66 8.71
CA TRP A 146 3.13 -7.37 7.77
C TRP A 146 3.39 -7.92 6.35
N TYR A 147 4.64 -7.88 5.91
CA TYR A 147 5.01 -8.32 4.56
C TYR A 147 4.94 -9.84 4.36
N ASP A 148 4.74 -10.62 5.43
CA ASP A 148 4.48 -12.06 5.30
C ASP A 148 3.01 -12.39 5.08
N VAL A 149 2.11 -11.41 4.95
CA VAL A 149 0.65 -11.64 4.84
C VAL A 149 0.24 -12.63 3.74
N LEU A 150 1.05 -12.74 2.67
CA LEU A 150 0.82 -13.67 1.56
C LEU A 150 1.67 -14.96 1.63
N HIS A 151 2.48 -15.15 2.67
CA HIS A 151 3.35 -16.30 2.82
C HIS A 151 2.58 -17.63 2.64
N PRO A 152 3.09 -18.59 1.84
CA PRO A 152 4.44 -18.63 1.24
C PRO A 152 4.58 -17.94 -0.14
N LYS A 153 3.51 -17.32 -0.67
CA LYS A 153 3.55 -16.62 -1.97
C LYS A 153 4.22 -15.26 -1.80
N MET A 154 5.53 -15.20 -2.04
CA MET A 154 6.36 -14.00 -1.90
C MET A 154 6.52 -13.26 -3.24
N SER A 155 6.89 -11.99 -3.18
CA SER A 155 7.15 -11.11 -4.32
C SER A 155 8.27 -10.15 -3.98
N LEU A 156 8.74 -9.37 -4.97
CA LEU A 156 9.73 -8.32 -4.73
C LEU A 156 9.33 -7.41 -3.56
N VAL A 157 8.07 -6.98 -3.47
CA VAL A 157 7.62 -6.07 -2.40
C VAL A 157 7.61 -6.76 -1.04
N THR A 158 7.30 -8.05 -0.96
CA THR A 158 7.18 -8.78 0.31
C THR A 158 8.49 -9.41 0.79
N ALA A 159 9.52 -9.47 -0.06
CA ALA A 159 10.85 -9.95 0.33
C ALA A 159 11.43 -9.13 1.50
N ARG A 160 11.50 -9.76 2.69
CA ARG A 160 12.01 -9.15 3.94
C ARG A 160 13.53 -9.22 4.06
N ASP A 161 14.13 -10.32 3.59
CA ASP A 161 15.58 -10.47 3.55
C ASP A 161 16.21 -9.54 2.50
N LYS A 162 17.24 -8.79 2.91
CA LYS A 162 17.88 -7.77 2.06
C LYS A 162 18.60 -8.38 0.86
N LYS A 163 19.23 -9.57 1.01
CA LYS A 163 19.94 -10.23 -0.09
C LYS A 163 18.96 -10.78 -1.12
N VAL A 164 17.89 -11.45 -0.66
CA VAL A 164 16.81 -11.94 -1.52
C VAL A 164 16.14 -10.77 -2.25
N HIS A 165 15.79 -9.70 -1.54
CA HIS A 165 15.23 -8.49 -2.15
C HIS A 165 16.17 -7.90 -3.21
N GLY A 166 17.46 -7.75 -2.90
CA GLY A 166 18.45 -7.22 -3.84
C GLY A 166 18.58 -8.08 -5.10
N SER A 167 18.51 -9.40 -4.96
CA SER A 167 18.50 -10.33 -6.11
C SER A 167 17.25 -10.15 -6.97
N ARG A 168 16.05 -10.22 -6.36
CA ARG A 168 14.78 -10.03 -7.07
C ARG A 168 14.69 -8.64 -7.72
N ARG A 169 15.22 -7.60 -7.06
CA ARG A 169 15.21 -6.24 -7.58
C ARG A 169 16.02 -6.12 -8.87
N ARG A 170 17.16 -6.82 -8.98
CA ARG A 170 17.95 -6.83 -10.23
C ARG A 170 17.20 -7.44 -11.40
N GLN A 171 16.42 -8.49 -11.16
CA GLN A 171 15.60 -9.14 -12.20
C GLN A 171 14.53 -8.17 -12.71
N TRP A 172 13.78 -7.57 -11.78
CA TRP A 172 12.75 -6.59 -12.08
C TRP A 172 13.30 -5.34 -12.79
N ASN A 173 14.48 -4.83 -12.40
CA ASN A 173 15.07 -3.63 -13.00
C ASN A 173 15.24 -3.71 -14.52
N ARG A 174 15.36 -4.92 -15.11
CA ARG A 174 15.45 -5.11 -16.57
C ARG A 174 14.23 -4.54 -17.31
N GLY A 175 13.04 -4.69 -16.74
CA GLY A 175 11.77 -4.15 -17.29
C GLY A 175 11.50 -2.68 -16.94
N PHE A 176 12.39 -2.02 -16.21
CA PHE A 176 12.23 -0.63 -15.74
C PHE A 176 13.44 0.25 -16.11
N THR A 177 14.24 -0.17 -17.09
CA THR A 177 15.29 0.67 -17.67
C THR A 177 14.68 1.81 -18.48
N SER A 178 15.42 2.91 -18.68
CA SER A 178 14.93 4.03 -19.50
C SER A 178 14.50 3.58 -20.90
N GLN A 179 15.29 2.70 -21.53
CA GLN A 179 14.94 2.15 -22.85
C GLN A 179 13.63 1.35 -22.80
N ALA A 180 13.46 0.43 -21.84
CA ALA A 180 12.25 -0.37 -21.73
C ALA A 180 11.00 0.49 -21.48
N LEU A 181 11.14 1.58 -20.73
CA LEU A 181 10.05 2.53 -20.48
C LEU A 181 9.75 3.42 -21.69
N ASP A 182 10.74 3.71 -22.54
CA ASP A 182 10.53 4.41 -23.80
C ASP A 182 9.80 3.52 -24.81
N ASP A 183 10.22 2.26 -24.93
CA ASP A 183 9.53 1.28 -25.79
C ASP A 183 8.08 1.05 -25.34
N TYR A 184 7.82 1.10 -24.03
CA TYR A 184 6.47 0.98 -23.48
C TYR A 184 5.56 2.19 -23.80
N GLN A 185 6.12 3.38 -24.05
CA GLN A 185 5.30 4.58 -24.30
C GLN A 185 4.44 4.45 -25.56
N GLU A 186 4.92 3.74 -26.58
CA GLU A 186 4.13 3.50 -27.80
C GLU A 186 2.85 2.70 -27.49
N ARG A 187 2.88 1.87 -26.44
CA ARG A 187 1.76 1.00 -26.03
C ARG A 187 0.72 1.71 -25.15
N ILE A 188 1.11 2.73 -24.40
CA ILE A 188 0.16 3.48 -23.55
C ILE A 188 -0.67 4.50 -24.34
N ILE A 189 -0.14 5.04 -25.44
CA ILE A 189 -0.84 6.07 -26.25
C ILE A 189 -2.25 5.60 -26.68
N PRO A 190 -2.45 4.40 -27.23
CA PRO A 190 -3.78 3.91 -27.58
C PRO A 190 -4.74 3.77 -26.40
N LEU A 191 -4.24 3.49 -25.19
CA LEU A 191 -5.07 3.42 -23.97
C LEU A 191 -5.51 4.82 -23.53
N ILE A 192 -4.65 5.83 -23.68
CA ILE A 192 -5.03 7.22 -23.41
C ILE A 192 -6.01 7.72 -24.47
N ASP A 193 -5.86 7.32 -25.73
CA ASP A 193 -6.86 7.61 -26.77
C ASP A 193 -8.23 6.97 -26.43
N GLN A 194 -8.25 5.79 -25.80
CA GLN A 194 -9.50 5.18 -25.31
C GLN A 194 -10.11 6.00 -24.16
N LEU A 195 -9.30 6.44 -23.20
CA LEU A 195 -9.76 7.32 -22.13
C LEU A 195 -10.38 8.61 -22.69
N GLU A 196 -9.70 9.26 -23.64
CA GLU A 196 -10.23 10.45 -24.32
C GLU A 196 -11.54 10.17 -25.06
N ARG A 197 -11.68 9.01 -25.72
CA ARG A 197 -12.95 8.62 -26.35
C ARG A 197 -14.09 8.43 -25.34
N CYS A 198 -13.81 7.89 -24.16
CA CYS A 198 -14.80 7.78 -23.09
C CYS A 198 -15.27 9.17 -22.63
N ILE A 199 -14.33 10.10 -22.44
CA ILE A 199 -14.62 11.50 -22.08
C ILE A 199 -15.42 12.19 -23.20
N ASP A 200 -14.97 12.06 -24.45
CA ASP A 200 -15.65 12.63 -25.62
C ASP A 200 -17.08 12.11 -25.71
N LYS A 201 -17.31 10.81 -25.52
CA LYS A 201 -18.65 10.21 -25.55
C LYS A 201 -19.57 10.80 -24.49
N ASP A 202 -19.11 10.93 -23.24
CA ASP A 202 -19.91 11.48 -22.15
C ASP A 202 -20.21 12.97 -22.37
N MET A 203 -19.21 13.73 -22.82
CA MET A 203 -19.34 15.16 -23.16
C MET A 203 -20.37 15.39 -24.27
N HIS A 204 -20.30 14.65 -25.38
CA HIS A 204 -21.29 14.74 -26.46
C HIS A 204 -22.70 14.32 -26.01
N ALA A 205 -22.80 13.46 -24.99
CA ALA A 205 -24.07 13.08 -24.38
C ALA A 205 -24.57 14.08 -23.32
N GLY A 206 -23.85 15.18 -23.07
CA GLY A 206 -24.17 16.17 -22.03
C GLY A 206 -24.07 15.62 -20.61
N LYS A 207 -23.20 14.63 -20.37
CA LYS A 207 -23.06 13.94 -19.08
C LYS A 207 -21.66 14.18 -18.49
N PRO A 208 -21.55 14.37 -17.15
CA PRO A 208 -20.26 14.35 -16.49
C PRO A 208 -19.62 12.96 -16.54
N SER A 209 -18.33 12.90 -16.85
CA SER A 209 -17.53 11.67 -16.88
C SER A 209 -17.15 11.22 -15.47
N ASP A 210 -17.24 9.91 -15.22
CA ASP A 210 -16.81 9.31 -13.95
C ASP A 210 -15.30 9.05 -13.96
N MET A 211 -14.53 10.09 -13.61
CA MET A 211 -13.08 10.07 -13.68
C MET A 211 -12.44 9.11 -12.68
N ARG A 212 -13.12 8.78 -11.58
CA ARG A 212 -12.64 7.74 -10.66
C ARG A 212 -12.51 6.42 -11.40
N ASP A 213 -13.62 5.96 -11.97
CA ASP A 213 -13.66 4.66 -12.63
C ASP A 213 -12.78 4.64 -13.87
N MET A 214 -12.81 5.70 -14.69
CA MET A 214 -11.96 5.80 -15.88
C MET A 214 -10.45 5.77 -15.55
N PHE A 215 -10.00 6.44 -14.48
CA PHE A 215 -8.58 6.37 -14.08
C PHE A 215 -8.20 5.00 -13.52
N PHE A 216 -9.10 4.31 -12.80
CA PHE A 216 -8.85 2.92 -12.39
C PHE A 216 -8.82 1.98 -13.60
N TRP A 217 -9.78 2.09 -14.53
CA TRP A 217 -9.81 1.30 -15.76
C TRP A 217 -8.52 1.47 -16.55
N LEU A 218 -8.08 2.71 -16.77
CA LEU A 218 -6.79 3.00 -17.41
C LEU A 218 -5.64 2.36 -16.64
N GLY A 219 -5.58 2.54 -15.31
CA GLY A 219 -4.50 2.00 -14.48
C GLY A 219 -4.35 0.49 -14.62
N PHE A 220 -5.46 -0.26 -14.56
CA PHE A 220 -5.46 -1.71 -14.69
C PHE A 220 -5.24 -2.20 -16.13
N ASP A 221 -5.87 -1.59 -17.14
CA ASP A 221 -5.65 -1.94 -18.55
C ASP A 221 -4.18 -1.75 -18.93
N ARG A 222 -3.59 -0.62 -18.49
CA ARG A 222 -2.18 -0.27 -18.65
C ARG A 222 -1.26 -1.29 -17.98
N MET A 223 -1.51 -1.65 -16.72
CA MET A 223 -0.66 -2.61 -16.02
C MET A 223 -0.83 -4.05 -16.50
N GLY A 224 -2.03 -4.43 -16.95
CA GLY A 224 -2.23 -5.70 -17.63
C GLY A 224 -1.37 -5.80 -18.89
N ASP A 225 -1.36 -4.73 -19.70
CA ASP A 225 -0.54 -4.63 -20.89
C ASP A 225 0.96 -4.64 -20.59
N PHE A 226 1.40 -3.79 -19.64
CA PHE A 226 2.81 -3.67 -19.25
C PHE A 226 3.41 -4.97 -18.73
N ILE A 227 2.62 -5.77 -18.00
CA ILE A 227 3.12 -6.97 -17.32
C ILE A 227 2.92 -8.22 -18.17
N PHE A 228 1.78 -8.37 -18.86
CA PHE A 228 1.42 -9.61 -19.54
C PHE A 228 1.16 -9.46 -21.04
N SER A 229 1.35 -8.26 -21.61
CA SER A 229 0.86 -7.92 -22.95
C SER A 229 -0.64 -8.20 -23.13
N ARG A 230 -1.44 -8.02 -22.07
CA ARG A 230 -2.90 -8.24 -22.09
C ARG A 230 -3.65 -7.18 -21.30
N THR A 231 -4.51 -6.42 -21.98
CA THR A 231 -5.43 -5.48 -21.32
C THR A 231 -6.66 -6.19 -20.74
N PHE A 232 -7.27 -5.62 -19.69
CA PHE A 232 -8.56 -6.08 -19.16
C PHE A 232 -9.75 -5.57 -20.00
N ASN A 233 -9.49 -4.67 -20.96
CA ASN A 233 -10.48 -4.04 -21.85
C ASN A 233 -11.56 -3.27 -21.08
N MET A 234 -11.22 -2.66 -19.95
CA MET A 234 -12.20 -1.92 -19.15
C MET A 234 -12.55 -0.56 -19.76
N LEU A 235 -11.57 0.17 -20.32
CA LEU A 235 -11.84 1.43 -21.00
C LEU A 235 -12.72 1.23 -22.24
N SER A 236 -12.40 0.23 -23.07
CA SER A 236 -13.15 -0.03 -24.30
C SER A 236 -14.58 -0.49 -24.05
N ARG A 237 -14.81 -1.26 -22.97
CA ARG A 237 -16.16 -1.72 -22.58
C ARG A 237 -16.92 -0.71 -21.74
N GLY A 238 -16.22 0.17 -21.03
CA GLY A 238 -16.82 1.09 -20.07
C GLY A 238 -17.37 0.38 -18.83
N GLU A 239 -16.75 -0.73 -18.43
CA GLU A 239 -17.19 -1.53 -17.28
C GLU A 239 -16.02 -2.17 -16.53
N TRP A 240 -16.23 -2.46 -15.25
CA TRP A 240 -15.24 -3.15 -14.43
C TRP A 240 -15.10 -4.62 -14.82
N HIS A 241 -13.86 -5.05 -15.08
CA HIS A 241 -13.55 -6.46 -15.29
C HIS A 241 -13.79 -7.25 -14.00
N HIS A 242 -14.45 -8.42 -14.12
CA HIS A 242 -14.89 -9.21 -12.96
C HIS A 242 -13.76 -9.51 -11.96
N ILE A 243 -12.57 -9.90 -12.45
CA ILE A 243 -11.42 -10.22 -11.58
C ILE A 243 -10.95 -9.01 -10.77
N ILE A 244 -11.04 -7.80 -11.33
CA ILE A 244 -10.65 -6.57 -10.64
C ILE A 244 -11.65 -6.23 -9.52
N LEU A 245 -12.96 -6.47 -9.73
CA LEU A 245 -13.95 -6.34 -8.66
C LEU A 245 -13.69 -7.29 -7.49
N LEU A 246 -13.28 -8.54 -7.77
CA LEU A 246 -12.89 -9.49 -6.73
C LEU A 246 -11.65 -9.02 -5.98
N LEU A 247 -10.65 -8.50 -6.70
CA LEU A 247 -9.44 -7.93 -6.13
C LEU A 247 -9.76 -6.78 -5.15
N GLN A 248 -10.53 -5.79 -5.58
CA GLN A 248 -10.88 -4.63 -4.75
C GLN A 248 -11.68 -5.03 -3.51
N ARG A 249 -12.60 -6.00 -3.64
CA ARG A 249 -13.33 -6.56 -2.48
C ARG A 249 -12.36 -7.23 -1.51
N ALA A 250 -11.42 -8.02 -1.99
CA ALA A 250 -10.43 -8.67 -1.13
C ALA A 250 -9.49 -7.66 -0.45
N LEU A 251 -8.97 -6.66 -1.18
CA LEU A 251 -8.13 -5.60 -0.63
C LEU A 251 -8.86 -4.77 0.44
N SER A 252 -10.18 -4.62 0.33
CA SER A 252 -10.98 -3.92 1.35
C SER A 252 -10.88 -4.54 2.75
N LEU A 253 -10.57 -5.83 2.85
CA LEU A 253 -10.28 -6.51 4.12
C LEU A 253 -8.97 -6.06 4.76
N LEU A 254 -7.98 -5.66 3.95
CA LEU A 254 -6.69 -5.23 4.48
C LEU A 254 -6.81 -3.94 5.28
N GLY A 255 -7.76 -3.06 5.01
CA GLY A 255 -7.92 -1.84 5.81
C GLY A 255 -8.05 -2.10 7.32
N PRO A 256 -9.07 -2.85 7.79
CA PRO A 256 -9.21 -3.18 9.21
C PRO A 256 -8.24 -4.27 9.69
N LEU A 257 -7.81 -5.19 8.82
CA LEU A 257 -6.98 -6.34 9.21
C LEU A 257 -5.47 -6.10 9.12
N SER A 258 -5.03 -5.04 8.45
CA SER A 258 -3.62 -4.71 8.27
C SER A 258 -2.84 -4.65 9.60
N PRO A 259 -3.38 -4.09 10.70
CA PRO A 259 -2.71 -4.15 12.00
C PRO A 259 -2.56 -5.55 12.63
N LEU A 260 -3.18 -6.59 12.04
CA LEU A 260 -3.29 -7.95 12.57
C LEU A 260 -2.90 -9.02 11.53
N PRO A 261 -1.64 -9.08 11.06
CA PRO A 261 -1.21 -10.04 10.03
C PRO A 261 -1.46 -11.50 10.43
N TRP A 262 -1.30 -11.84 11.71
CA TRP A 262 -1.60 -13.18 12.24
C TRP A 262 -3.06 -13.60 12.05
N MET A 263 -4.00 -12.66 12.08
CA MET A 263 -5.42 -12.94 11.91
C MET A 263 -5.75 -13.24 10.44
N VAL A 264 -5.05 -12.59 9.51
CA VAL A 264 -5.14 -12.91 8.08
C VAL A 264 -4.68 -14.34 7.80
N HIS A 265 -3.56 -14.78 8.39
CA HIS A 265 -3.10 -16.16 8.27
C HIS A 265 -4.10 -17.18 8.80
N ILE A 266 -4.72 -16.91 9.97
CA ILE A 266 -5.78 -17.76 10.53
C ILE A 266 -6.96 -17.84 9.55
N ALA A 267 -7.42 -16.69 9.05
CA ALA A 267 -8.54 -16.61 8.14
C ALA A 267 -8.28 -17.40 6.84
N PHE A 268 -7.09 -17.22 6.24
CA PHE A 268 -6.71 -17.93 5.01
C PHE A 268 -6.63 -19.45 5.19
N LYS A 269 -6.17 -19.93 6.34
CA LYS A 269 -6.01 -21.38 6.56
C LYS A 269 -7.26 -22.08 7.09
N LEU A 270 -7.98 -21.45 8.03
CA LEU A 270 -9.11 -22.08 8.72
C LEU A 270 -10.47 -21.73 8.12
N LEU A 271 -10.58 -20.59 7.44
CA LEU A 271 -11.84 -20.08 6.90
C LEU A 271 -11.82 -19.86 5.38
N PRO A 272 -11.12 -20.66 4.54
CA PRO A 272 -10.93 -20.36 3.12
C PRO A 272 -12.23 -20.34 2.31
N ARG A 273 -13.32 -20.93 2.84
CA ARG A 273 -14.64 -20.99 2.20
C ARG A 273 -15.51 -19.76 2.44
N VAL A 274 -15.11 -18.83 3.31
CA VAL A 274 -15.81 -17.55 3.47
C VAL A 274 -15.77 -16.79 2.13
N TRP A 275 -16.91 -16.27 1.68
CA TRP A 275 -17.08 -15.77 0.30
C TRP A 275 -15.98 -14.80 -0.14
N ILE A 276 -15.56 -13.89 0.74
CA ILE A 276 -14.58 -12.84 0.40
C ILE A 276 -13.16 -13.39 0.28
N LEU A 277 -12.84 -14.46 1.01
CA LEU A 277 -11.59 -15.19 0.88
C LEU A 277 -11.59 -16.05 -0.38
N ARG A 278 -12.74 -16.61 -0.74
CA ARG A 278 -12.92 -17.30 -2.02
C ARG A 278 -12.66 -16.37 -3.21
N ASP A 279 -13.11 -15.12 -3.13
CA ASP A 279 -12.86 -14.10 -4.16
C ASP A 279 -11.36 -13.80 -4.30
N TRP A 280 -10.63 -13.67 -3.18
CA TRP A 280 -9.17 -13.57 -3.18
C TRP A 280 -8.50 -14.76 -3.86
N PHE A 281 -8.84 -15.99 -3.44
CA PHE A 281 -8.23 -17.19 -4.04
C PHE A 281 -8.54 -17.33 -5.53
N ARG A 282 -9.74 -16.92 -5.99
CA ARG A 282 -10.07 -16.90 -7.42
C ARG A 282 -9.20 -15.91 -8.20
N MET A 283 -8.96 -14.73 -7.65
CA MET A 283 -8.06 -13.73 -8.25
C MET A 283 -6.62 -14.27 -8.33
N VAL A 284 -6.13 -14.89 -7.25
CA VAL A 284 -4.80 -15.50 -7.22
C VAL A 284 -4.67 -16.59 -8.29
N SER A 285 -5.65 -17.50 -8.39
CA SER A 285 -5.66 -18.55 -9.41
C SER A 285 -5.72 -17.99 -10.83
N TRP A 286 -6.40 -16.86 -11.04
CA TRP A 286 -6.40 -16.18 -12.33
C TRP A 286 -5.01 -15.63 -12.68
N CYS A 287 -4.32 -14.98 -11.72
CA CYS A 287 -2.95 -14.47 -11.92
C CYS A 287 -1.95 -15.61 -12.19
N GLU A 288 -2.08 -16.72 -11.47
CA GLU A 288 -1.33 -17.96 -11.72
C GLU A 288 -1.57 -18.47 -13.15
N GLY A 289 -2.84 -18.53 -13.57
CA GLY A 289 -3.22 -18.93 -14.92
C GLY A 289 -2.58 -18.05 -16.00
N GLN A 290 -2.59 -16.72 -15.83
CA GLN A 290 -1.95 -15.81 -16.79
C GLN A 290 -0.43 -16.03 -16.89
N MET A 291 0.25 -16.27 -15.76
CA MET A 291 1.68 -16.57 -15.77
C MET A 291 1.99 -17.92 -16.43
N VAL A 292 1.17 -18.94 -16.17
CA VAL A 292 1.31 -20.26 -16.79
C VAL A 292 1.07 -20.19 -18.30
N ASP A 293 0.04 -19.45 -18.74
CA ASP A 293 -0.23 -19.23 -20.15
C ASP A 293 0.95 -18.51 -20.82
N ARG A 294 1.53 -17.51 -20.16
CA ARG A 294 2.69 -16.77 -20.66
C ARG A 294 3.96 -17.62 -20.72
N LEU A 295 4.16 -18.54 -19.77
CA LEU A 295 5.26 -19.50 -19.76
C LEU A 295 5.16 -20.48 -20.94
N LYS A 296 3.94 -20.95 -21.25
CA LYS A 296 3.65 -21.86 -22.36
C LYS A 296 3.65 -21.20 -23.73
N ALA A 297 3.40 -19.89 -23.78
CA ALA A 297 3.43 -19.14 -25.02
C ALA A 297 4.82 -19.22 -25.69
N PRO A 298 4.88 -19.23 -27.04
CA PRO A 298 6.15 -19.12 -27.75
C PRO A 298 6.94 -17.91 -27.25
N LYS A 299 8.28 -17.96 -27.37
CA LYS A 299 9.10 -16.76 -27.11
C LYS A 299 8.52 -15.62 -27.95
N SER A 300 8.22 -14.49 -27.29
CA SER A 300 7.62 -13.35 -27.98
C SER A 300 8.53 -12.93 -29.13
N THR A 301 7.95 -12.76 -30.30
CA THR A 301 8.57 -12.11 -31.46
C THR A 301 8.28 -10.61 -31.47
N GLU A 302 7.54 -10.10 -30.47
CA GLU A 302 7.26 -8.67 -30.34
C GLU A 302 8.56 -7.89 -30.08
N LYS A 303 8.66 -6.73 -30.72
CA LYS A 303 9.80 -5.80 -30.57
C LYS A 303 9.89 -5.21 -29.16
N VAL A 304 8.75 -5.10 -28.46
CA VAL A 304 8.65 -4.55 -27.11
C VAL A 304 8.32 -5.67 -26.12
N LEU A 305 9.22 -5.92 -25.17
CA LEU A 305 9.10 -7.00 -24.19
C LEU A 305 8.30 -6.55 -22.96
N ASP A 306 7.41 -7.40 -22.47
CA ASP A 306 6.69 -7.20 -21.21
C ASP A 306 7.56 -7.56 -19.98
N VAL A 307 7.16 -7.13 -18.78
CA VAL A 307 7.91 -7.44 -17.55
C VAL A 307 7.93 -8.94 -17.26
N ALA A 308 6.86 -9.67 -17.57
CA ALA A 308 6.81 -11.11 -17.37
C ALA A 308 7.90 -11.84 -18.17
N HIS A 309 8.30 -11.36 -19.35
CA HIS A 309 9.41 -11.90 -20.12
C HIS A 309 10.69 -12.00 -19.28
N TYR A 310 11.06 -10.90 -18.62
CA TYR A 310 12.26 -10.85 -17.78
C TYR A 310 12.14 -11.73 -16.54
N LEU A 311 10.96 -11.79 -15.92
CA LEU A 311 10.71 -12.62 -14.75
C LEU A 311 10.71 -14.12 -15.08
N LEU A 312 10.21 -14.49 -16.26
CA LEU A 312 10.14 -15.87 -16.73
C LEU A 312 11.49 -16.41 -17.20
N GLN A 313 12.38 -15.55 -17.72
CA GLN A 313 13.71 -15.98 -18.17
C GLN A 313 14.51 -16.63 -17.04
N ASP A 314 14.42 -16.09 -15.83
CA ASP A 314 15.15 -16.61 -14.67
C ASP A 314 14.44 -17.81 -14.01
N ALA A 315 13.16 -18.06 -14.35
CA ALA A 315 12.32 -19.09 -13.73
C ALA A 315 12.07 -20.33 -14.60
N ARG A 316 12.47 -20.32 -15.88
CA ARG A 316 12.27 -21.45 -16.81
C ARG A 316 13.00 -22.72 -16.38
N ASP A 317 14.05 -22.59 -15.56
CA ASP A 317 14.91 -23.71 -15.16
C ASP A 317 14.71 -24.15 -13.70
N ASP A 318 13.77 -23.56 -12.94
CA ASP A 318 13.60 -23.82 -11.51
C ASP A 318 12.13 -23.68 -11.01
N LEU A 319 11.52 -24.81 -10.67
CA LEU A 319 10.14 -24.88 -10.13
C LEU A 319 10.00 -24.27 -8.73
N GLU A 320 11.09 -24.11 -7.97
CA GLU A 320 11.06 -23.45 -6.66
C GLU A 320 10.77 -21.94 -6.79
N GLN A 321 10.89 -21.37 -7.99
CA GLN A 321 10.57 -19.97 -8.27
C GLN A 321 9.08 -19.73 -8.53
N PHE A 322 8.25 -20.76 -8.65
CA PHE A 322 6.83 -20.60 -8.97
C PHE A 322 6.04 -19.75 -7.95
N PRO A 323 6.22 -19.89 -6.62
CA PRO A 323 5.59 -19.01 -5.64
C PRO A 323 5.99 -17.53 -5.81
N TRP A 324 7.20 -17.26 -6.30
CA TRP A 324 7.68 -15.91 -6.60
C TRP A 324 7.01 -15.33 -7.84
N LEU A 325 6.82 -16.14 -8.89
CA LEU A 325 6.10 -15.72 -10.10
C LEU A 325 4.65 -15.34 -9.80
N THR A 326 3.97 -16.13 -8.96
CA THR A 326 2.61 -15.81 -8.51
C THR A 326 2.56 -14.52 -7.69
N GLY A 327 3.46 -14.37 -6.71
CA GLY A 327 3.46 -13.17 -5.90
C GLY A 327 3.81 -11.93 -6.72
N ASP A 328 4.75 -12.05 -7.65
CA ASP A 328 5.15 -10.96 -8.55
C ASP A 328 4.03 -10.58 -9.53
N SER A 329 3.24 -11.52 -10.04
CA SER A 329 2.10 -11.21 -10.92
C SER A 329 0.99 -10.46 -10.18
N ILE A 330 0.65 -10.88 -8.96
CA ILE A 330 -0.30 -10.17 -8.08
C ILE A 330 0.24 -8.77 -7.76
N LEU A 331 1.51 -8.68 -7.37
CA LEU A 331 2.17 -7.41 -7.07
C LEU A 331 2.10 -6.46 -8.26
N ALA A 332 2.41 -6.94 -9.46
CA ALA A 332 2.50 -6.12 -10.64
C ALA A 332 1.17 -5.46 -11.00
N ILE A 333 0.06 -6.21 -10.91
CA ILE A 333 -1.28 -5.69 -11.18
C ILE A 333 -1.69 -4.67 -10.12
N VAL A 334 -1.47 -4.96 -8.84
CA VAL A 334 -1.95 -4.11 -7.73
C VAL A 334 -1.12 -2.84 -7.60
N ALA A 335 0.22 -2.97 -7.56
CA ALA A 335 1.10 -1.87 -7.16
C ALA A 335 1.27 -0.77 -8.22
N GLY A 336 1.00 -1.05 -9.50
CA GLY A 336 1.06 -0.04 -10.56
C GLY A 336 -0.27 0.62 -10.90
N SER A 337 -1.39 -0.08 -10.66
CA SER A 337 -2.72 0.35 -11.13
C SER A 337 -3.37 1.34 -10.17
N GLU A 338 -3.67 0.90 -8.95
CA GLU A 338 -4.42 1.73 -7.98
C GLU A 338 -3.64 2.96 -7.49
N PRO A 339 -2.33 2.87 -7.17
CA PRO A 339 -1.55 4.03 -6.72
C PRO A 339 -1.58 5.20 -7.69
N THR A 340 -1.37 4.93 -8.98
CA THR A 340 -1.35 5.96 -10.03
C THR A 340 -2.74 6.55 -10.22
N ALA A 341 -3.79 5.72 -10.25
CA ALA A 341 -5.18 6.17 -10.34
C ALA A 341 -5.56 7.08 -9.16
N ALA A 342 -5.19 6.71 -7.93
CA ALA A 342 -5.49 7.51 -6.74
C ALA A 342 -4.88 8.91 -6.79
N VAL A 343 -3.63 9.03 -7.28
CA VAL A 343 -2.96 10.32 -7.44
C VAL A 343 -3.59 11.14 -8.56
N LEU A 344 -3.92 10.52 -9.70
CA LEU A 344 -4.62 11.19 -10.80
C LEU A 344 -6.00 11.73 -10.38
N ILE A 345 -6.76 10.95 -9.60
CA ILE A 345 -8.05 11.40 -9.05
C ILE A 345 -7.84 12.65 -8.18
N GLY A 346 -6.86 12.62 -7.27
CA GLY A 346 -6.53 13.77 -6.43
C GLY A 346 -6.08 15.00 -7.24
N LEU A 347 -5.21 14.78 -8.22
CA LEU A 347 -4.70 15.82 -9.12
C LEU A 347 -5.82 16.51 -9.89
N PHE A 348 -6.70 15.73 -10.55
CA PHE A 348 -7.79 16.29 -11.35
C PHE A 348 -8.88 16.93 -10.51
N TYR A 349 -9.11 16.45 -9.28
CA TYR A 349 -9.96 17.14 -8.32
C TYR A 349 -9.41 18.53 -7.96
N GLU A 350 -8.12 18.66 -7.68
CA GLU A 350 -7.52 19.97 -7.36
C GLU A 350 -7.47 20.90 -8.58
N LEU A 351 -7.10 20.37 -9.76
CA LEU A 351 -7.07 21.14 -11.00
C LEU A 351 -8.46 21.65 -11.41
N ALA A 352 -9.52 20.87 -11.18
CA ALA A 352 -10.90 21.30 -11.44
C ALA A 352 -11.32 22.49 -10.57
N LYS A 353 -10.70 22.66 -9.40
CA LYS A 353 -10.90 23.79 -8.48
C LYS A 353 -9.94 24.95 -8.72
N ALA A 354 -8.90 24.73 -9.52
CA ALA A 354 -7.83 25.69 -9.80
C ALA A 354 -7.60 25.82 -11.32
N PRO A 355 -8.58 26.36 -12.09
CA PRO A 355 -8.47 26.46 -13.55
C PRO A 355 -7.23 27.25 -14.01
N HIS A 356 -6.80 28.26 -13.24
CA HIS A 356 -5.57 29.01 -13.51
C HIS A 356 -4.32 28.11 -13.59
N GLN A 357 -4.23 27.05 -12.76
CA GLN A 357 -3.14 26.08 -12.83
C GLN A 357 -3.17 25.31 -14.15
N THR A 358 -4.36 24.91 -14.62
CA THR A 358 -4.51 24.25 -15.92
C THR A 358 -4.05 25.15 -17.07
N ASP A 359 -4.39 26.45 -17.02
CA ASP A 359 -3.98 27.41 -18.06
C ASP A 359 -2.45 27.62 -18.07
N MET A 360 -1.83 27.68 -16.90
CA MET A 360 -0.37 27.78 -16.76
C MET A 360 0.37 26.55 -17.30
N ILE A 361 -0.18 25.34 -17.09
CA ILE A 361 0.37 24.10 -17.66
C ILE A 361 0.18 24.10 -19.19
N VAL A 362 -1.00 24.46 -19.69
CA VAL A 362 -1.24 24.53 -21.15
C VAL A 362 -0.29 25.51 -21.82
N GLN A 363 0.00 26.65 -21.18
CA GLN A 363 1.01 27.60 -21.67
C GLN A 363 2.41 26.96 -21.72
N GLU A 364 2.81 26.21 -20.69
CA GLU A 364 4.09 25.49 -20.65
C GLU A 364 4.19 24.41 -21.75
N LEU A 365 3.06 23.79 -22.11
CA LEU A 365 2.99 22.71 -23.09
C LEU A 365 2.87 23.18 -24.56
N ARG A 366 2.80 24.49 -24.84
CA ARG A 366 2.48 25.04 -26.17
C ARG A 366 3.38 24.49 -27.27
N ASP A 367 4.68 24.49 -27.03
CA ASP A 367 5.70 24.08 -28.01
C ASP A 367 6.29 22.69 -27.70
N ILE A 368 5.64 21.93 -26.80
CA ILE A 368 6.10 20.62 -26.36
C ILE A 368 5.33 19.53 -27.10
N ASN A 369 6.06 18.55 -27.65
CA ASN A 369 5.45 17.31 -28.11
C ASN A 369 4.96 16.50 -26.91
N ILE A 370 3.67 16.58 -26.61
CA ILE A 370 3.05 15.88 -25.47
C ILE A 370 3.10 14.36 -25.57
N LYS A 371 3.47 13.77 -26.72
CA LYS A 371 3.68 12.32 -26.84
C LYS A 371 5.09 11.90 -26.41
N ASP A 372 6.02 12.85 -26.27
CA ASP A 372 7.38 12.61 -25.81
C ASP A 372 7.47 12.82 -24.30
N THR A 373 7.57 11.73 -23.54
CA THR A 373 7.66 11.82 -22.08
C THR A 373 8.96 12.45 -21.58
N ARG A 374 10.04 12.41 -22.36
CA ARG A 374 11.30 13.06 -22.01
C ARG A 374 11.15 14.58 -22.06
N ALA A 375 10.43 15.08 -23.08
CA ALA A 375 10.08 16.49 -23.16
C ALA A 375 9.13 16.90 -22.01
N LEU A 376 8.13 16.08 -21.70
CA LEU A 376 7.24 16.33 -20.56
C LEU A 376 7.96 16.31 -19.21
N ALA A 377 9.00 15.51 -19.04
CA ALA A 377 9.80 15.46 -17.80
C ALA A 377 10.60 16.76 -17.53
N GLN A 378 10.69 17.66 -18.51
CA GLN A 378 11.30 18.99 -18.36
C GLN A 378 10.28 20.09 -18.01
N CYS A 379 8.98 19.77 -18.06
CA CYS A 379 7.90 20.71 -17.76
C CYS A 379 7.78 20.93 -16.25
N THR A 380 8.26 22.08 -15.78
CA THR A 380 8.39 22.41 -14.35
C THR A 380 7.03 22.54 -13.68
N ARG A 381 6.04 23.19 -14.31
CA ARG A 381 4.71 23.38 -13.73
C ARG A 381 3.91 22.07 -13.74
N LEU A 382 4.01 21.29 -14.80
CA LEU A 382 3.44 19.93 -14.87
C LEU A 382 3.99 19.05 -13.72
N ASP A 383 5.31 19.05 -13.50
CA ASP A 383 5.92 18.29 -12.41
C ASP A 383 5.53 18.83 -11.03
N ALA A 384 5.37 20.14 -10.89
CA ALA A 384 4.96 20.77 -9.64
C ALA A 384 3.55 20.35 -9.23
N VAL A 385 2.58 20.33 -10.16
CA VAL A 385 1.20 19.90 -9.84
C VAL A 385 1.14 18.41 -9.47
N ILE A 386 1.92 17.56 -10.15
CA ILE A 386 2.00 16.13 -9.84
C ILE A 386 2.68 15.92 -8.49
N SER A 387 3.75 16.66 -8.19
CA SER A 387 4.45 16.57 -6.89
C SER A 387 3.56 17.00 -5.74
N GLU A 388 2.78 18.06 -5.92
CA GLU A 388 1.82 18.52 -4.91
C GLU A 388 0.66 17.55 -4.72
N ALA A 389 0.18 16.93 -5.82
CA ALA A 389 -0.81 15.86 -5.73
C ALA A 389 -0.24 14.62 -5.00
N LEU A 390 0.99 14.21 -5.27
CA LEU A 390 1.66 13.11 -4.54
C LEU A 390 1.82 13.41 -3.04
N ARG A 391 2.04 14.68 -2.68
CA ARG A 391 2.14 15.12 -1.27
C ARG A 391 0.79 15.05 -0.57
N LEU A 392 -0.26 15.61 -1.17
CA LEU A 392 -1.59 15.64 -0.57
C LEU A 392 -2.28 14.28 -0.64
N TYR A 393 -2.15 13.55 -1.74
CA TYR A 393 -2.84 12.29 -2.01
C TYR A 393 -1.84 11.13 -2.08
N PRO A 394 -1.13 10.80 -0.98
CA PRO A 394 -0.17 9.72 -1.00
C PRO A 394 -0.87 8.40 -1.30
N ALA A 395 -0.35 7.66 -2.28
CA ALA A 395 -0.90 6.35 -2.66
C ALA A 395 -0.87 5.33 -1.50
N LEU A 396 0.10 5.46 -0.59
CA LEU A 396 0.22 4.67 0.63
C LEU A 396 0.14 5.61 1.84
N PRO A 397 -1.05 5.86 2.41
CA PRO A 397 -1.23 6.87 3.45
C PRO A 397 -0.63 6.43 4.79
N THR A 398 -0.73 5.14 5.15
CA THR A 398 -0.16 4.57 6.39
C THR A 398 0.75 3.37 6.17
N GLY A 399 0.95 2.93 4.92
CA GLY A 399 1.74 1.74 4.60
C GLY A 399 3.26 1.95 4.67
N GLY A 400 4.02 0.86 4.49
CA GLY A 400 5.49 0.91 4.44
C GLY A 400 6.18 0.53 5.75
N ASN A 401 5.54 -0.29 6.58
CA ASN A 401 6.04 -0.67 7.91
C ASN A 401 7.44 -1.29 7.85
N ARG A 402 8.29 -0.93 8.80
CA ARG A 402 9.64 -1.48 8.95
C ARG A 402 9.81 -2.09 10.32
N LYS A 403 10.83 -2.92 10.49
CA LYS A 403 11.21 -3.49 11.77
C LYS A 403 12.68 -3.23 12.00
N THR A 404 13.00 -2.72 13.19
CA THR A 404 14.38 -2.48 13.61
C THR A 404 15.12 -3.80 13.77
N THR A 405 16.39 -3.84 13.36
CA THR A 405 17.28 -4.98 13.62
C THR A 405 17.72 -5.01 15.09
N LYS A 406 18.61 -5.94 15.42
CA LYS A 406 19.23 -6.09 16.75
C LYS A 406 19.89 -4.82 17.31
N ASP A 407 20.22 -3.85 16.47
CA ASP A 407 20.92 -2.62 16.86
C ASP A 407 19.96 -1.46 17.18
N GLY A 408 18.66 -1.61 16.89
CA GLY A 408 17.70 -0.50 16.97
C GLY A 408 17.92 0.54 15.86
N VAL A 409 17.36 1.74 16.03
CA VAL A 409 17.56 2.87 15.10
C VAL A 409 17.40 4.21 15.80
N MET A 410 18.19 5.22 15.40
CA MET A 410 18.02 6.61 15.85
C MET A 410 17.17 7.39 14.85
N ILE A 411 16.13 8.08 15.31
CA ILE A 411 15.27 8.93 14.48
C ILE A 411 14.99 10.23 15.23
N GLY A 412 15.34 11.39 14.66
CA GLY A 412 15.07 12.69 15.29
C GLY A 412 15.61 12.82 16.72
N GLY A 413 16.78 12.24 17.00
CA GLY A 413 17.37 12.22 18.34
C GLY A 413 16.78 11.19 19.32
N VAL A 414 15.78 10.41 18.92
CA VAL A 414 15.14 9.36 19.74
C VAL A 414 15.63 7.98 19.32
N TYR A 415 16.08 7.18 20.29
CA TYR A 415 16.45 5.79 20.07
C TYR A 415 15.22 4.88 20.08
N ILE A 416 15.00 4.14 18.99
CA ILE A 416 13.98 3.11 18.90
C ILE A 416 14.63 1.73 19.14
N PRO A 417 14.21 1.01 20.19
CA PRO A 417 14.83 -0.27 20.56
C PRO A 417 14.71 -1.36 19.49
N PRO A 418 15.55 -2.40 19.57
CA PRO A 418 15.54 -3.54 18.65
C PRO A 418 14.19 -4.27 18.57
N GLU A 419 13.99 -5.00 17.47
CA GLU A 419 12.79 -5.82 17.22
C GLU A 419 11.46 -5.06 17.43
N THR A 420 11.43 -3.79 17.03
CA THR A 420 10.27 -2.88 17.09
C THR A 420 9.77 -2.60 15.68
N THR A 421 8.47 -2.76 15.47
CA THR A 421 7.80 -2.36 14.22
C THR A 421 7.62 -0.84 14.21
N ILE A 422 8.04 -0.19 13.12
CA ILE A 422 7.93 1.25 12.88
C ILE A 422 6.91 1.48 11.78
N VAL A 423 5.91 2.32 12.07
CA VAL A 423 4.94 2.83 11.09
C VAL A 423 5.24 4.30 10.82
N ALA A 424 5.31 4.68 9.55
CA ALA A 424 5.62 6.05 9.11
C ALA A 424 4.49 6.59 8.21
N PRO A 425 3.45 7.23 8.78
CA PRO A 425 2.25 7.58 8.03
C PRO A 425 2.49 8.82 7.16
N ARG A 426 2.70 8.58 5.86
CA ARG A 426 2.90 9.62 4.84
C ARG A 426 1.79 10.66 4.83
N TYR A 427 0.53 10.25 5.05
CA TYR A 427 -0.60 11.19 5.08
C TYR A 427 -0.43 12.30 6.12
N VAL A 428 0.04 11.93 7.32
CA VAL A 428 0.21 12.87 8.44
C VAL A 428 1.52 13.64 8.26
N ILE A 429 2.61 12.96 7.93
CA ILE A 429 3.93 13.56 7.75
C ILE A 429 3.91 14.61 6.63
N SER A 430 3.21 14.34 5.51
CA SER A 430 3.09 15.26 4.39
C SER A 430 2.22 16.49 4.69
N ARG A 431 1.56 16.51 5.86
CA ARG A 431 0.63 17.56 6.30
C ARG A 431 1.13 18.35 7.51
N ARG A 432 2.38 18.19 7.92
CA ARG A 432 2.93 18.93 9.06
C ARG A 432 3.32 20.35 8.65
N GLU A 433 2.97 21.32 9.49
CA GLU A 433 3.26 22.75 9.28
C GLU A 433 4.75 23.09 9.46
N ASP A 434 5.48 22.29 10.22
CA ASP A 434 6.94 22.40 10.35
C ASP A 434 7.69 21.90 9.10
N CYS A 435 7.04 21.12 8.24
CA CYS A 435 7.62 20.56 7.01
C CYS A 435 7.16 21.31 5.76
N PHE A 436 5.89 21.71 5.70
CA PHE A 436 5.30 22.42 4.56
C PHE A 436 4.45 23.59 5.04
N ASP A 437 4.70 24.80 4.51
CA ASP A 437 3.82 25.94 4.80
C ASP A 437 2.44 25.74 4.16
N GLN A 438 1.38 26.09 4.90
CA GLN A 438 -0.02 25.85 4.54
C GLN A 438 -0.25 24.43 4.00
N PRO A 439 0.07 23.38 4.80
CA PRO A 439 0.28 22.02 4.31
C PRO A 439 -0.98 21.35 3.77
N ARG A 440 -2.18 21.88 4.06
CA ARG A 440 -3.44 21.31 3.56
C ARG A 440 -3.91 21.94 2.25
N LYS A 441 -3.29 23.03 1.79
CA LYS A 441 -3.63 23.67 0.52
C LYS A 441 -2.83 23.04 -0.62
N PHE A 442 -3.45 22.94 -1.78
CA PHE A 442 -2.78 22.58 -3.03
C PHE A 442 -2.06 23.82 -3.57
N ILE A 443 -0.74 23.87 -3.38
CA ILE A 443 0.12 24.99 -3.82
C ILE A 443 1.30 24.41 -4.62
N PRO A 444 1.15 24.19 -5.94
CA PRO A 444 2.22 23.71 -6.80
C PRO A 444 3.48 24.60 -6.78
N GLU A 445 3.31 25.90 -6.57
CA GLU A 445 4.36 26.92 -6.49
C GLU A 445 5.47 26.57 -5.51
N ARG A 446 5.16 25.79 -4.45
CA ARG A 446 6.17 25.35 -3.47
C ARG A 446 7.29 24.50 -4.06
N TRP A 447 7.08 23.94 -5.25
CA TRP A 447 8.05 23.09 -5.93
C TRP A 447 8.92 23.84 -6.96
N TYR A 448 8.62 25.11 -7.24
CA TYR A 448 9.37 25.90 -8.22
C TYR A 448 9.56 27.37 -7.79
N THR A 449 8.51 28.20 -7.74
CA THR A 449 8.62 29.64 -7.44
C THR A 449 8.78 29.98 -5.96
N HIS A 450 8.27 29.15 -5.05
CA HIS A 450 8.31 29.36 -3.59
C HIS A 450 8.90 28.16 -2.84
N PRO A 451 10.16 27.76 -3.14
CA PRO A 451 10.77 26.55 -2.56
C PRO A 451 10.97 26.64 -1.04
N ASP A 452 10.98 27.85 -0.47
CA ASP A 452 11.01 28.12 0.97
C ASP A 452 9.77 27.60 1.72
N MET A 453 8.64 27.42 1.02
CA MET A 453 7.44 26.80 1.58
C MET A 453 7.62 25.29 1.84
N VAL A 454 8.72 24.68 1.39
CA VAL A 454 9.14 23.31 1.74
C VAL A 454 10.27 23.40 2.77
N ARG A 455 9.89 23.51 4.04
CA ARG A 455 10.81 23.68 5.19
C ARG A 455 11.63 22.43 5.47
N ASN A 456 11.06 21.24 5.28
CA ASN A 456 11.78 19.98 5.43
C ASN A 456 11.46 18.99 4.30
N LYS A 457 12.41 18.81 3.39
CA LYS A 457 12.28 17.90 2.24
C LYS A 457 12.24 16.42 2.64
N ALA A 458 12.76 16.04 3.81
CA ALA A 458 12.73 14.65 4.28
C ALA A 458 11.29 14.12 4.47
N ALA A 459 10.33 15.02 4.70
CA ALA A 459 8.91 14.69 4.81
C ALA A 459 8.27 14.27 3.46
N PHE A 460 8.94 14.50 2.33
CA PHE A 460 8.43 14.17 0.99
C PHE A 460 9.08 12.89 0.43
N ALA A 461 8.49 11.74 0.73
CA ALA A 461 8.93 10.43 0.23
C ALA A 461 7.78 9.62 -0.42
N PRO A 462 7.11 10.14 -1.46
CA PRO A 462 5.94 9.49 -2.08
C PRO A 462 6.28 8.13 -2.71
N PHE A 463 7.52 7.94 -3.15
CA PHE A 463 8.02 6.70 -3.73
C PHE A 463 8.96 5.93 -2.79
N GLY A 464 9.03 6.30 -1.51
CA GLY A 464 10.05 5.79 -0.58
C GLY A 464 11.47 6.26 -0.94
N THR A 465 12.46 5.73 -0.23
CA THR A 465 13.89 6.09 -0.40
C THR A 465 14.78 4.83 -0.32
N GLY A 466 16.05 4.99 -0.68
CA GLY A 466 17.11 3.97 -0.63
C GLY A 466 16.79 2.66 -1.36
N HIS A 467 17.29 1.54 -0.83
CA HIS A 467 17.33 0.25 -1.54
C HIS A 467 15.95 -0.38 -1.82
N THR A 468 14.93 0.02 -1.05
CA THR A 468 13.55 -0.46 -1.20
C THR A 468 12.62 0.61 -1.79
N SER A 469 13.17 1.66 -2.41
CA SER A 469 12.36 2.66 -3.11
C SER A 469 11.52 2.03 -4.22
N CYS A 470 10.41 2.66 -4.57
CA CYS A 470 9.50 2.19 -5.62
C CYS A 470 10.25 1.94 -6.93
N ILE A 471 10.07 0.75 -7.51
CA ILE A 471 10.64 0.42 -8.82
C ILE A 471 9.91 1.14 -9.96
N GLY A 472 8.59 1.29 -9.82
CA GLY A 472 7.74 1.95 -10.80
C GLY A 472 7.77 3.47 -10.75
N ARG A 473 8.71 4.11 -10.06
CA ARG A 473 8.76 5.58 -9.94
C ARG A 473 8.80 6.27 -11.30
N ALA A 474 9.70 5.84 -12.18
CA ALA A 474 9.85 6.45 -13.50
C ALA A 474 8.60 6.21 -14.37
N LEU A 475 8.09 4.98 -14.39
CA LEU A 475 6.85 4.61 -15.08
C LEU A 475 5.67 5.48 -14.62
N ALA A 476 5.39 5.52 -13.31
CA ALA A 476 4.27 6.28 -12.75
C ALA A 476 4.39 7.78 -13.03
N MET A 477 5.59 8.37 -12.93
CA MET A 477 5.79 9.78 -13.26
C MET A 477 5.55 10.06 -14.75
N ASN A 478 6.05 9.20 -15.64
CA ASN A 478 5.81 9.32 -17.08
C ASN A 478 4.31 9.21 -17.40
N ASP A 479 3.61 8.25 -16.80
CA ASP A 479 2.17 8.08 -16.97
C ASP A 479 1.40 9.32 -16.51
N MET A 480 1.67 9.80 -15.29
CA MET A 480 0.97 10.96 -14.73
C MET A 480 1.20 12.22 -15.57
N ARG A 481 2.43 12.44 -16.05
CA ARG A 481 2.76 13.55 -16.95
C ARG A 481 1.99 13.44 -18.26
N LEU A 482 2.07 12.29 -18.92
CA LEU A 482 1.46 12.06 -20.22
C LEU A 482 -0.07 12.20 -20.16
N ILE A 483 -0.70 11.56 -19.19
CA ILE A 483 -2.16 11.64 -18.99
C ILE A 483 -2.58 13.07 -18.69
N THR A 484 -1.90 13.74 -17.75
CA THR A 484 -2.25 15.11 -17.36
C THR A 484 -2.07 16.07 -18.53
N ALA A 485 -0.92 16.03 -19.21
CA ALA A 485 -0.62 16.89 -20.35
C ALA A 485 -1.62 16.73 -21.50
N ARG A 486 -2.02 15.50 -21.81
CA ARG A 486 -3.02 15.23 -22.86
C ARG A 486 -4.40 15.78 -22.50
N LEU A 487 -4.88 15.52 -21.29
CA LEU A 487 -6.21 15.95 -20.88
C LEU A 487 -6.30 17.48 -20.70
N VAL A 488 -5.32 18.13 -20.07
CA VAL A 488 -5.37 19.61 -19.89
C VAL A 488 -5.23 20.35 -21.22
N ARG A 489 -4.48 19.81 -22.18
CA ARG A 489 -4.33 20.41 -23.52
C ARG A 489 -5.59 20.27 -24.36
N LYS A 490 -6.28 19.12 -24.27
CA LYS A 490 -7.48 18.86 -25.07
C LYS A 490 -8.75 19.47 -24.47
N TYR A 491 -8.82 19.58 -23.14
CA TYR A 491 -10.07 19.94 -22.45
C TYR A 491 -9.93 21.09 -21.46
N ARG A 492 -11.05 21.80 -21.26
CA ARG A 492 -11.40 22.45 -20.00
C ARG A 492 -12.29 21.51 -19.20
N PHE A 493 -12.16 21.52 -17.89
CA PHE A 493 -12.99 20.69 -17.02
C PHE A 493 -13.28 21.35 -15.69
N SER A 494 -14.43 21.02 -15.12
CA SER A 494 -14.90 21.58 -13.85
C SER A 494 -15.74 20.57 -13.08
N ILE A 495 -15.93 20.83 -11.78
CA ILE A 495 -16.89 20.07 -10.97
C ILE A 495 -18.30 20.40 -11.48
N PRO A 496 -19.16 19.40 -11.77
CA PRO A 496 -20.51 19.64 -12.27
C PRO A 496 -21.37 20.49 -11.31
N PRO A 497 -22.33 21.27 -11.83
CA PRO A 497 -23.25 22.04 -11.00
C PRO A 497 -23.97 21.16 -9.97
N GLY A 498 -23.99 21.60 -8.71
CA GLY A 498 -24.62 20.86 -7.60
C GLY A 498 -23.71 19.82 -6.92
N GLU A 499 -22.50 19.59 -7.45
CA GLU A 499 -21.48 18.76 -6.80
C GLU A 499 -20.35 19.63 -6.23
N THR A 500 -19.69 19.21 -5.15
CA THR A 500 -18.48 19.86 -4.61
C THR A 500 -17.20 19.10 -4.93
N GLY A 501 -17.32 17.86 -5.41
CA GLY A 501 -16.21 16.91 -5.56
C GLY A 501 -15.67 16.37 -4.23
N ASP A 502 -16.19 16.79 -3.07
CA ASP A 502 -15.64 16.40 -1.76
C ASP A 502 -15.72 14.90 -1.46
N SER A 503 -16.55 14.15 -2.21
CA SER A 503 -16.60 12.69 -2.12
C SER A 503 -15.23 12.04 -2.27
N VAL A 504 -14.36 12.62 -3.11
CA VAL A 504 -12.95 12.20 -3.27
C VAL A 504 -12.28 12.00 -1.91
N TRP A 505 -12.49 12.94 -0.98
CA TRP A 505 -11.92 12.94 0.36
C TRP A 505 -12.82 12.29 1.40
N LYS A 506 -14.11 12.64 1.43
CA LYS A 506 -15.06 12.17 2.45
C LYS A 506 -15.18 10.64 2.44
N ASP A 507 -15.10 10.05 1.26
CA ASP A 507 -15.22 8.60 1.07
C ASP A 507 -13.87 7.90 0.94
N LEU A 508 -12.74 8.63 1.03
CA LEU A 508 -11.39 8.06 0.92
C LEU A 508 -11.20 6.92 1.94
N LYS A 509 -10.90 5.73 1.40
CA LYS A 509 -10.58 4.54 2.19
C LYS A 509 -9.09 4.21 2.08
N ASP A 510 -8.51 3.84 3.22
CA ASP A 510 -7.18 3.26 3.34
C ASP A 510 -7.31 1.74 3.46
N GLN A 511 -6.85 1.05 2.42
CA GLN A 511 -6.93 -0.39 2.25
C GLN A 511 -5.55 -0.98 1.98
N PHE A 512 -4.51 -0.43 2.63
CA PHE A 512 -3.09 -0.47 2.22
C PHE A 512 -2.76 0.61 1.19
N THR A 513 -3.48 0.62 0.07
CA THR A 513 -3.49 1.71 -0.89
C THR A 513 -4.65 2.68 -0.60
N SER A 514 -4.47 3.94 -0.98
CA SER A 514 -5.54 4.94 -1.01
C SER A 514 -6.56 4.57 -2.07
N ASN A 515 -7.84 4.50 -1.69
CA ASN A 515 -8.98 4.30 -2.58
C ASN A 515 -9.91 5.52 -2.43
N PRO A 516 -9.71 6.57 -3.25
CA PRO A 516 -10.52 7.78 -3.20
C PRO A 516 -11.99 7.52 -3.51
N GLY A 517 -12.85 8.43 -3.05
CA GLY A 517 -14.26 8.42 -3.42
C GLY A 517 -14.51 8.82 -4.88
N ARG A 518 -15.77 9.01 -5.20
CA ARG A 518 -16.22 9.38 -6.56
C ARG A 518 -15.66 10.74 -6.99
N LEU A 519 -15.22 10.84 -8.23
CA LEU A 519 -14.89 12.09 -8.91
C LEU A 519 -15.63 12.13 -10.24
N ARG A 520 -16.51 13.12 -10.43
CA ARG A 520 -17.14 13.40 -11.71
C ARG A 520 -16.71 14.77 -12.19
N LEU A 521 -16.43 14.89 -13.48
CA LEU A 521 -16.04 16.15 -14.10
C LEU A 521 -16.90 16.39 -15.34
N GLY A 522 -17.35 17.64 -15.51
CA GLY A 522 -17.84 18.14 -16.79
C GLY A 522 -16.65 18.54 -17.66
N PHE A 523 -16.70 18.19 -18.94
CA PHE A 523 -15.65 18.47 -19.91
C PHE A 523 -16.18 19.33 -21.05
N GLU A 524 -15.32 20.18 -21.58
CA GLU A 524 -15.51 20.97 -22.79
C GLU A 524 -14.19 20.96 -23.59
N PHE A 525 -14.26 21.00 -24.92
CA PHE A 525 -13.04 21.14 -25.72
C PHE A 525 -12.37 22.47 -25.42
N ARG A 526 -11.05 22.45 -25.32
CA ARG A 526 -10.25 23.66 -25.19
C ARG A 526 -10.02 24.25 -26.58
N GLU A 527 -10.34 25.53 -26.74
CA GLU A 527 -10.11 26.31 -27.97
C GLU A 527 -8.62 26.49 -28.29
#